data_AF-A0ABD1T0I0-F1
#
_entry.id   AF-A0ABD1T0I0-F1
#
_cell.length_a   1.000
_cell.length_b   1.000
_cell.length_c   1.000
_cell.angle_alpha   90.00
_cell.angle_beta   90.00
_cell.angle_gamma   90.00
#
_symmetry.space_group_name_H-M   'P 1'
#
loop_
_entity.id
_entity.type
_entity.pdbx_description
1 polymer ?
#
loop_
_entity_poly.entity_id
_entity_poly.type
_entity_poly.pdbx_seq_one_letter_code
_entity_poly.pdbx_strand_id
1 'polypeptide(L)'
;MATFNKEIRMKVTTTDSFFGSMVRGIYPAVVENSNVLARQISLLEYPLGEYMHCNTPWTEVDHVLMPIRMGVRAHWILGHLDIRNMYINVYNSCSDTIRDREVIVDIQPFAFVIPHLMANIDVGNL
;
A
#
# COMPACT_ATOMS: atom_id res chain seq x y z
N MET A 1 22.79 9.78 -17.23
CA MET A 1 22.35 10.47 -16.00
C MET A 1 20.84 10.61 -16.10
N ALA A 2 20.08 10.11 -15.14
CA ALA A 2 18.62 10.26 -15.17
C ALA A 2 18.26 11.73 -14.88
N THR A 3 17.46 12.34 -15.76
CA THR A 3 16.93 13.70 -15.57
C THR A 3 15.47 13.59 -15.16
N PHE A 4 15.14 14.06 -13.96
CA PHE A 4 13.76 14.16 -13.50
C PHE A 4 13.14 15.43 -14.05
N ASN A 5 11.92 15.33 -14.59
CA ASN A 5 11.16 16.50 -15.00
C ASN A 5 10.78 17.32 -13.77
N LYS A 6 11.35 18.52 -13.64
CA LYS A 6 11.14 19.43 -12.50
C LYS A 6 9.73 20.04 -12.46
N GLU A 7 8.98 19.93 -13.54
CA GLU A 7 7.59 20.40 -13.62
C GLU A 7 6.60 19.39 -13.04
N ILE A 8 6.99 18.11 -12.93
CA ILE A 8 6.15 17.10 -12.30
C ILE A 8 6.18 17.31 -10.78
N ARG A 9 5.09 17.85 -10.25
CA ARG A 9 4.82 17.87 -8.81
C ARG A 9 3.96 16.67 -8.46
N MET A 10 4.58 15.63 -7.92
CA MET A 10 3.88 14.52 -7.29
C MET A 10 3.93 14.70 -5.78
N LYS A 11 2.78 14.71 -5.11
CA LYS A 11 2.75 14.58 -3.65
C LYS A 11 2.72 13.09 -3.34
N VAL A 12 3.78 12.60 -2.71
CA VAL A 12 4.00 11.17 -2.52
C VAL A 12 4.40 10.91 -1.10
N THR A 13 3.89 9.82 -0.54
CA THR A 13 4.45 9.24 0.67
C THR A 13 4.81 7.77 0.48
N THR A 14 5.42 7.15 1.49
CA THR A 14 5.86 5.75 1.43
C THR A 14 5.37 4.96 2.63
N THR A 15 5.19 3.65 2.45
CA THR A 15 5.12 2.70 3.57
C THR A 15 6.45 1.98 3.73
N ASP A 16 6.60 1.18 4.78
CA ASP A 16 7.73 0.29 4.97
C ASP A 16 7.32 -1.19 4.72
N SER A 17 8.22 -2.11 5.06
CA SER A 17 7.98 -3.55 4.97
C SER A 17 6.99 -4.09 6.00
N PHE A 18 6.87 -3.46 7.17
CA PHE A 18 5.94 -3.86 8.23
C PHE A 18 4.50 -3.64 7.79
N PHE A 19 4.21 -2.55 7.07
CA PHE A 19 2.92 -2.35 6.42
C PHE A 19 2.52 -3.58 5.59
N GLY A 20 3.43 -4.03 4.70
CA GLY A 20 3.18 -5.18 3.85
C GLY A 20 2.96 -6.48 4.62
N SER A 21 3.71 -6.69 5.71
CA SER A 21 3.50 -7.82 6.61
C SER A 21 2.15 -7.77 7.32
N MET A 22 1.72 -6.60 7.79
CA MET A 22 0.43 -6.43 8.48
C MET A 22 -0.75 -6.62 7.54
N VAL A 23 -0.71 -6.05 6.33
CA VAL A 23 -1.75 -6.25 5.30
C VAL A 23 -1.93 -7.72 4.98
N ARG A 24 -0.83 -8.48 4.80
CA ARG A 24 -0.90 -9.92 4.54
C ARG A 24 -1.45 -10.70 5.74
N GLY A 25 -1.02 -10.33 6.95
CA GLY A 25 -1.44 -11.01 8.18
C GLY A 25 -2.93 -10.86 8.46
N ILE A 26 -3.50 -9.67 8.20
CA ILE A 26 -4.92 -9.40 8.47
C ILE A 26 -5.84 -9.86 7.34
N TYR A 27 -5.34 -9.99 6.12
CA TYR A 27 -6.15 -10.23 4.92
C TYR A 27 -7.18 -11.38 5.06
N PRO A 28 -6.84 -12.59 5.56
CA PRO A 28 -7.83 -13.66 5.72
C PRO A 28 -9.01 -13.26 6.61
N ALA A 29 -8.74 -12.54 7.70
CA ALA A 29 -9.78 -12.11 8.64
C ALA A 29 -10.65 -10.98 8.05
N VAL A 30 -10.06 -10.06 7.25
CA VAL A 30 -10.81 -8.98 6.60
C VAL A 30 -11.74 -9.53 5.52
N VAL A 31 -11.34 -10.59 4.83
CA VAL A 31 -12.19 -11.30 3.84
C VAL A 31 -13.43 -11.89 4.51
N GLU A 32 -13.31 -12.42 5.72
CA GLU A 32 -14.44 -12.96 6.49
C GLU A 32 -15.30 -11.86 7.12
N ASN A 33 -14.67 -10.83 7.67
CA ASN A 33 -15.34 -9.71 8.33
C ASN A 33 -14.47 -8.45 8.31
N SER A 34 -14.81 -7.49 7.45
CA SER A 34 -14.02 -6.27 7.30
C SER A 34 -13.97 -5.39 8.57
N ASN A 35 -14.92 -5.54 9.50
CA ASN A 35 -14.93 -4.79 10.77
C ASN A 35 -13.72 -5.10 11.67
N VAL A 36 -13.00 -6.21 11.43
CA VAL A 36 -11.76 -6.51 12.16
C VAL A 36 -10.68 -5.44 11.92
N LEU A 37 -10.74 -4.75 10.79
CA LEU A 37 -9.78 -3.70 10.43
C LEU A 37 -9.89 -2.48 11.34
N ALA A 38 -11.10 -2.14 11.80
CA ALA A 38 -11.33 -1.05 12.75
C ALA A 38 -10.61 -1.26 14.10
N ARG A 39 -10.20 -2.51 14.41
CA ARG A 39 -9.46 -2.86 15.63
C ARG A 39 -7.94 -2.88 15.42
N GLN A 40 -7.46 -2.67 14.20
CA GLN A 40 -6.04 -2.74 13.85
C GLN A 40 -5.43 -1.34 13.80
N ILE A 41 -5.25 -0.77 14.99
CA ILE A 41 -4.77 0.60 15.21
C ILE A 41 -3.46 0.83 14.43
N SER A 42 -2.48 -0.06 14.56
CA SER A 42 -1.20 0.07 13.86
C SER A 42 -1.31 0.11 12.34
N LEU A 43 -2.33 -0.52 11.74
CA LEU A 43 -2.54 -0.46 10.30
C LEU A 43 -3.28 0.83 9.89
N LEU A 44 -4.16 1.35 10.76
CA LEU A 44 -4.85 2.64 10.58
C LEU A 44 -3.91 3.84 10.75
N GLU A 45 -2.87 3.72 11.57
CA GLU A 45 -1.86 4.76 11.78
C GLU A 45 -1.02 5.05 10.52
N TYR A 46 -0.93 4.12 9.56
CA TYR A 46 -0.23 4.36 8.28
C TYR A 46 -0.85 5.45 7.44
N PRO A 47 -2.14 5.35 7.05
CA PRO A 47 -2.78 6.40 6.29
C PRO A 47 -2.96 7.71 7.06
N LEU A 48 -3.00 7.65 8.40
CA LEU A 48 -2.99 8.86 9.24
C LEU A 48 -1.62 9.55 9.30
N GLY A 49 -0.55 8.90 8.81
CA GLY A 49 0.82 9.43 8.89
C GLY A 49 1.46 9.30 10.28
N GLU A 50 0.85 8.54 11.19
CA GLU A 50 1.24 8.44 12.60
C GLU A 50 2.18 7.26 12.89
N TYR A 51 2.16 6.21 12.06
CA TYR A 51 2.96 5.00 12.31
C TYR A 51 4.46 5.21 12.06
N MET A 52 4.81 5.89 10.96
CA MET A 52 6.19 6.11 10.53
C MET A 52 6.62 7.54 10.85
N HIS A 53 7.86 7.73 11.33
CA HIS A 53 8.41 9.06 11.56
C HIS A 53 8.47 9.88 10.25
N CYS A 54 8.07 11.15 10.33
CA CYS A 54 8.07 12.09 9.21
C CYS A 54 7.24 11.64 8.00
N ASN A 55 6.26 10.75 8.20
CA ASN A 55 5.35 10.32 7.16
C ASN A 55 4.27 11.38 6.93
N THR A 56 3.87 11.59 5.67
CA THR A 56 2.78 12.49 5.34
C THR A 56 1.46 11.73 5.37
N PRO A 57 0.38 12.24 5.99
CA PRO A 57 -0.94 11.63 5.95
C PRO A 57 -1.38 11.38 4.51
N TRP A 58 -2.07 10.26 4.26
CA TRP A 58 -2.48 9.88 2.91
C TRP A 58 -3.50 10.86 2.32
N THR A 59 -4.25 11.57 3.16
CA THR A 59 -5.17 12.65 2.77
C THR A 59 -4.47 13.89 2.20
N GLU A 60 -3.15 14.03 2.39
CA GLU A 60 -2.37 15.18 1.93
C GLU A 60 -1.53 14.88 0.67
N VAL A 61 -1.49 13.63 0.22
CA VAL A 61 -0.72 13.17 -0.93
C VAL A 61 -1.60 12.60 -2.03
N ASP A 62 -1.05 12.52 -3.25
CA ASP A 62 -1.75 11.92 -4.40
C ASP A 62 -1.44 10.42 -4.52
N HIS A 63 -0.27 10.01 -4.01
CA HIS A 63 0.28 8.68 -4.23
C HIS A 63 0.96 8.09 -2.99
N VAL A 64 0.89 6.77 -2.86
CA VAL A 64 1.65 6.00 -1.85
C VAL A 64 2.53 4.98 -2.55
N LEU A 65 3.81 4.96 -2.20
CA LEU A 65 4.76 3.94 -2.65
C LEU A 65 4.93 2.88 -1.57
N MET A 66 4.67 1.63 -1.92
CA MET A 66 4.65 0.49 -1.01
C MET A 66 5.70 -0.53 -1.46
N PRO A 67 6.81 -0.68 -0.74
CA PRO A 67 7.71 -1.79 -0.97
C PRO A 67 7.02 -3.10 -0.54
N ILE A 68 6.83 -4.02 -1.49
CA ILE A 68 6.12 -5.28 -1.25
C ILE A 68 7.09 -6.43 -1.49
N ARG A 69 7.41 -7.16 -0.42
CA ARG A 69 8.19 -8.40 -0.52
C ARG A 69 7.29 -9.49 -1.07
N MET A 70 7.74 -10.19 -2.11
CA MET A 70 7.03 -11.35 -2.65
C MET A 70 7.16 -12.55 -1.71
N GLY A 71 6.11 -13.37 -1.60
CA GLY A 71 6.12 -14.55 -0.74
C GLY A 71 6.97 -15.69 -1.29
N VAL A 72 6.97 -15.85 -2.62
CA VAL A 72 7.58 -17.00 -3.30
C VAL A 72 9.09 -16.83 -3.52
N ARG A 73 9.59 -15.59 -3.47
CA ARG A 73 11.00 -15.25 -3.71
C ARG A 73 11.43 -14.11 -2.80
N ALA A 74 12.72 -14.04 -2.46
CA ALA A 74 13.32 -12.88 -1.81
C ALA A 74 13.46 -11.68 -2.78
N HIS A 75 12.35 -11.29 -3.41
CA HIS A 75 12.25 -10.21 -4.39
C HIS A 75 11.28 -9.13 -3.89
N TRP A 76 11.61 -7.88 -4.20
CA TRP A 76 10.79 -6.73 -3.86
C TRP A 76 10.18 -6.16 -5.14
N ILE A 77 8.87 -5.96 -5.10
CA ILE A 77 8.14 -5.18 -6.09
C ILE A 77 7.72 -3.85 -5.44
N LEU A 78 7.49 -2.84 -6.26
CA LEU A 78 6.98 -1.56 -5.79
C LEU A 78 5.50 -1.44 -6.19
N GLY A 79 4.62 -1.43 -5.19
CA GLY A 79 3.24 -1.01 -5.37
C GLY A 79 3.15 0.51 -5.35
N HIS A 80 2.52 1.09 -6.37
CA HIS A 80 2.22 2.52 -6.45
C HIS A 80 0.71 2.68 -6.41
N LEU A 81 0.20 3.06 -5.23
CA LEU A 81 -1.20 3.41 -5.05
C LEU A 81 -1.44 4.81 -5.59
N ASP A 82 -2.33 4.92 -6.57
CA ASP A 82 -3.04 6.15 -6.88
C ASP A 82 -4.27 6.21 -5.97
N ILE A 83 -4.26 7.11 -4.99
CA ILE A 83 -5.32 7.21 -3.97
C ILE A 83 -6.64 7.65 -4.61
N ARG A 84 -6.59 8.59 -5.57
CA ARG A 84 -7.79 9.15 -6.19
C ARG A 84 -8.54 8.11 -7.00
N ASN A 85 -7.80 7.31 -7.76
CA ASN A 85 -8.39 6.30 -8.63
C ASN A 85 -8.48 4.91 -7.98
N MET A 86 -7.90 4.73 -6.79
CA MET A 86 -7.81 3.46 -6.07
C MET A 86 -7.20 2.33 -6.92
N TYR A 87 -6.17 2.66 -7.69
CA TYR A 87 -5.40 1.70 -8.49
C TYR A 87 -4.01 1.48 -7.93
N ILE A 88 -3.56 0.22 -7.94
CA ILE A 88 -2.19 -0.16 -7.60
C ILE A 88 -1.45 -0.47 -8.90
N ASN A 89 -0.58 0.43 -9.33
CA ASN A 89 0.40 0.13 -10.38
C ASN A 89 1.56 -0.65 -9.77
N VAL A 90 2.05 -1.68 -10.45
CA VAL A 90 3.10 -2.54 -9.91
C VAL A 90 4.34 -2.46 -10.77
N TYR A 91 5.46 -2.07 -10.16
CA TYR A 91 6.77 -2.09 -10.80
C TYR A 91 7.52 -3.34 -10.35
N ASN A 92 7.78 -4.23 -11.30
CA ASN A 92 8.54 -5.45 -11.10
C ASN A 92 9.84 -5.41 -11.92
N SER A 93 10.97 -5.18 -11.25
CA SER A 93 12.28 -5.13 -11.93
C SER A 93 12.80 -6.50 -12.39
N CYS A 94 12.12 -7.60 -12.02
CA CYS A 94 12.49 -8.97 -12.38
C CYS A 94 11.42 -9.63 -13.26
N SER A 95 10.74 -8.84 -14.10
CA SER A 95 9.62 -9.29 -14.96
C SER A 95 9.96 -10.48 -15.86
N ASP A 96 11.23 -10.63 -16.25
CA ASP A 96 11.69 -11.76 -17.07
C ASP A 96 11.60 -13.11 -16.33
N THR A 97 11.68 -13.09 -15.00
CA THR A 97 11.72 -14.31 -14.18
C THR A 97 10.50 -14.47 -13.28
N ILE A 98 9.79 -13.37 -13.01
CA ILE A 98 8.60 -13.31 -12.16
C ILE A 98 7.48 -12.78 -13.02
N ARG A 99 6.58 -13.68 -13.39
CA ARG A 99 5.45 -13.36 -14.27
C ARG A 99 4.35 -12.64 -13.51
N ASP A 100 3.54 -11.87 -14.23
CA ASP A 100 2.43 -11.09 -13.67
C ASP A 100 1.49 -11.91 -12.79
N ARG A 101 1.22 -13.17 -13.18
CA ARG A 101 0.40 -14.09 -12.36
C ARG A 101 0.93 -14.32 -10.95
N GLU A 102 2.25 -14.34 -10.77
CA GLU A 102 2.90 -14.52 -9.46
C GLU A 102 2.83 -13.21 -8.67
N VAL A 103 3.01 -12.08 -9.36
CA VAL A 103 2.86 -10.74 -8.79
C VAL A 103 1.43 -10.49 -8.29
N ILE A 104 0.42 -10.86 -9.07
CA ILE A 104 -0.99 -10.66 -8.73
C ILE A 104 -1.37 -11.34 -7.41
N VAL A 105 -0.86 -12.57 -7.17
CA VAL A 105 -1.10 -13.30 -5.91
C VAL A 105 -0.57 -12.51 -4.70
N ASP A 106 0.60 -11.88 -4.85
CA ASP A 106 1.22 -11.09 -3.79
C ASP A 106 0.56 -9.71 -3.59
N ILE A 107 -0.10 -9.17 -4.62
CA ILE A 107 -0.78 -7.87 -4.60
C ILE A 107 -2.24 -7.97 -4.14
N GLN A 108 -2.89 -9.12 -4.32
CA GLN A 108 -4.30 -9.32 -3.98
C GLN A 108 -4.66 -8.89 -2.54
N PRO A 109 -3.87 -9.21 -1.49
CA PRO A 109 -4.15 -8.73 -0.13
C PRO A 109 -4.22 -7.21 -0.02
N PHE A 110 -3.33 -6.50 -0.72
CA PHE A 110 -3.29 -5.04 -0.72
C PHE A 110 -4.50 -4.44 -1.44
N ALA A 111 -4.81 -4.96 -2.63
CA ALA A 111 -5.97 -4.54 -3.41
C ALA A 111 -7.29 -4.71 -2.65
N PHE A 112 -7.37 -5.72 -1.76
CA PHE A 112 -8.56 -5.96 -0.93
C PHE A 112 -8.58 -5.12 0.35
N VAL A 113 -7.46 -5.05 1.09
CA VAL A 113 -7.41 -4.39 2.41
C VAL A 113 -7.41 -2.87 2.29
N ILE A 114 -6.72 -2.29 1.31
CA ILE A 114 -6.56 -0.83 1.20
C ILE A 114 -7.91 -0.10 1.07
N PRO A 115 -8.86 -0.49 0.21
CA PRO A 115 -10.17 0.17 0.15
C PRO A 115 -10.92 0.16 1.49
N HIS A 116 -10.87 -0.96 2.22
CA HIS A 116 -11.48 -1.06 3.54
C HIS A 116 -10.75 -0.18 4.57
N LEU A 117 -9.42 -0.07 4.46
CA LEU A 117 -8.61 0.79 5.33
C LEU A 117 -9.01 2.25 5.15
N MET A 118 -9.13 2.70 3.90
CA MET A 118 -9.56 4.06 3.56
C MET A 118 -10.97 4.36 4.09
N ALA A 119 -11.89 3.40 3.99
CA ALA A 119 -13.24 3.57 4.53
C ALA A 119 -13.27 3.73 6.07
N ASN A 120 -12.29 3.21 6.80
CA ASN A 120 -12.24 3.32 8.27
C ASN A 120 -11.60 4.62 8.76
N ILE A 121 -10.78 5.29 7.94
CA ILE A 121 -10.20 6.59 8.29
C ILE A 121 -11.10 7.77 7.93
N ASP A 122 -11.93 7.63 6.88
CA ASP A 122 -12.89 8.66 6.47
C ASP A 122 -14.02 8.86 7.50
N VAL A 123 -14.32 7.82 8.30
CA VAL A 123 -15.36 7.86 9.35
C VAL A 123 -14.88 8.59 10.62
N GLY A 124 -13.57 8.84 10.76
CA GLY A 124 -12.98 9.50 11.94
C GLY A 124 -12.90 11.03 11.86
N ASN A 125 -13.29 11.64 10.74
CA ASN A 125 -13.16 13.08 10.48
C ASN A 125 -14.53 13.80 10.32
N LEU A 126 -15.60 13.27 10.92
CA LEU A 126 -16.92 13.92 11.04
C LEU A 126 -17.29 14.16 12.51
#